data_AF-A0A484AYA1-F1
#
_entry.id   AF-A0A484AYA1-F1
#
_cell.length_a   1.000
_cell.length_b   1.000
_cell.length_c   1.000
_cell.angle_alpha   90.00
_cell.angle_beta   90.00
_cell.angle_gamma   90.00
#
_symmetry.space_group_name_H-M   'P 1'
#
loop_
_entity.id
_entity.type
_entity.pdbx_description
1 polymer ?
#
loop_
_entity_poly.entity_id
_entity_poly.type
_entity_poly.pdbx_seq_one_letter_code
_entity_poly.pdbx_strand_id
1 'polypeptide(L)'
;MNEPHIRRQAIPILYTRGSHYEVGFDMGRTFGSMIRNLQTQCQILNHSLLPLYNTPKGKKIYDETLASVKASFPQYILELQGVADGAEVEFEHLFLRQMDAILPQNMLCPAAKASCGCSSIILNQKHCRVMGHTEDALIETMNQYYFVVAHIINDQPQGKYKVKEERFMSLCYAGLLPGYTFSENHHGLVFTINTICAKNLRSGRTPRTFITRALLASCNMDDVLRVVIDEGVGAADACSINLAFLNDPRKMCYNMEFAPCPQGKNKSKVCLKEIPVGTYNYHFNKFEGLSLDETDDILLQSSEARKEAMKSYKPPVSGSDVRNMLGDVSGDPFNMYTLLHGFYKYLTQKDEYCVVILGLDNAGKTTYLEAAKTKFTKNYKGLNPAKITTTVGLNIGTIDVHGVRLNFWDLGGQQELQSLWDKYYQESHGVIYVIDSNDRERMDESKVIFDKMIKNELLSGVPLLILANKQDLPDVMGVREIKPVFQQAGALIGRRDCLTIPVSALTGEGVDEGIKWLVEAIKRHSLVRPPREND
;
A
#
# COMPACT_ATOMS: atom_id res chain seq x y z
N MET A 1 -9.76 20.41 2.18
CA MET A 1 -9.69 19.48 3.31
C MET A 1 -9.50 18.10 2.70
N ASN A 2 -8.29 17.57 2.78
CA ASN A 2 -7.93 16.29 2.15
C ASN A 2 -8.66 15.14 2.83
N GLU A 3 -9.24 14.23 2.04
CA GLU A 3 -9.79 12.98 2.55
C GLU A 3 -8.71 12.24 3.36
N PRO A 4 -9.04 11.69 4.54
CA PRO A 4 -8.06 10.96 5.34
C PRO A 4 -7.62 9.68 4.60
N HIS A 5 -6.32 9.52 4.37
CA HIS A 5 -5.73 8.33 3.78
C HIS A 5 -6.05 7.10 4.66
N ILE A 6 -6.95 6.23 4.18
CA ILE A 6 -7.32 5.01 4.90
C ILE A 6 -6.17 4.00 4.74
N ARG A 7 -5.39 3.76 5.80
CA ARG A 7 -4.39 2.68 5.84
C ARG A 7 -5.04 1.35 5.45
N ARG A 8 -4.42 0.64 4.49
CA ARG A 8 -4.78 -0.71 4.06
C ARG A 8 -4.51 -1.72 5.17
N GLN A 9 -5.30 -2.77 5.15
CA GLN A 9 -5.35 -3.82 6.17
C GLN A 9 -4.62 -5.09 5.77
N ALA A 10 -4.29 -5.18 4.48
CA ALA A 10 -3.41 -6.19 3.94
C ALA A 10 -2.29 -5.52 3.15
N ILE A 11 -1.11 -6.14 3.21
CA ILE A 11 0.03 -5.79 2.37
C ILE A 11 0.01 -6.76 1.18
N PRO A 12 -0.11 -6.27 -0.07
CA PRO A 12 -0.13 -7.14 -1.22
C PRO A 12 1.24 -7.79 -1.43
N ILE A 13 1.24 -9.02 -1.97
CA ILE A 13 2.44 -9.83 -2.21
C ILE A 13 2.45 -10.25 -3.68
N LEU A 14 3.58 -10.05 -4.36
CA LEU A 14 3.85 -10.58 -5.69
C LEU A 14 4.84 -11.74 -5.61
N TYR A 15 4.46 -12.90 -6.15
CA TYR A 15 5.38 -14.00 -6.42
C TYR A 15 5.79 -13.94 -7.89
N THR A 16 7.08 -13.85 -8.17
CA THR A 16 7.60 -13.73 -9.55
C THR A 16 8.94 -14.45 -9.71
N ARG A 17 9.25 -14.84 -10.94
CA ARG A 17 10.47 -15.53 -11.32
C ARG A 17 10.89 -15.12 -12.73
N GLY A 18 12.18 -14.91 -12.95
CA GLY A 18 12.73 -14.56 -14.26
C GLY A 18 14.15 -14.00 -14.18
N SER A 19 14.56 -13.29 -15.21
CA SER A 19 15.71 -12.39 -15.16
C SER A 19 15.42 -11.15 -14.30
N HIS A 20 16.45 -10.35 -14.02
CA HIS A 20 16.29 -9.09 -13.29
C HIS A 20 15.27 -8.16 -13.95
N TYR A 21 15.31 -8.03 -15.28
CA TYR A 21 14.36 -7.21 -16.03
C TYR A 21 12.93 -7.74 -15.93
N GLU A 22 12.73 -9.04 -16.13
CA GLU A 22 11.38 -9.65 -16.09
C GLU A 22 10.74 -9.54 -14.71
N VAL A 23 11.52 -9.78 -13.64
CA VAL A 23 11.05 -9.57 -12.27
C VAL A 23 10.71 -8.10 -12.02
N GLY A 24 11.56 -7.18 -12.48
CA GLY A 24 11.26 -5.75 -12.44
C GLY A 24 9.98 -5.39 -13.18
N PHE A 25 9.79 -5.93 -14.39
CA PHE A 25 8.61 -5.71 -15.22
C PHE A 25 7.34 -6.24 -14.57
N ASP A 26 7.40 -7.43 -13.98
CA ASP A 26 6.28 -8.00 -13.23
C ASP A 26 5.91 -7.14 -12.01
N MET A 27 6.90 -6.63 -11.27
CA MET A 27 6.68 -5.68 -10.18
C MET A 27 6.01 -4.40 -10.70
N GLY A 28 6.54 -3.84 -11.79
CA GLY A 28 6.05 -2.63 -12.44
C GLY A 28 4.60 -2.77 -12.90
N ARG A 29 4.24 -3.83 -13.64
CA ARG A 29 2.87 -4.00 -14.16
C ARG A 29 1.87 -4.30 -13.06
N THR A 30 2.28 -5.08 -12.04
CA THR A 30 1.38 -5.51 -10.97
C THR A 30 1.05 -4.35 -10.03
N PHE A 31 2.06 -3.54 -9.71
CA PHE A 31 1.94 -2.43 -8.76
C PHE A 31 2.02 -1.05 -9.42
N GLY A 32 1.86 -0.98 -10.75
CA GLY A 32 2.02 0.25 -11.52
C GLY A 32 1.10 1.38 -11.06
N SER A 33 -0.11 1.06 -10.60
CA SER A 33 -1.01 2.05 -10.01
C SER A 33 -0.45 2.66 -8.72
N MET A 34 0.22 1.87 -7.87
CA MET A 34 0.86 2.36 -6.64
C MET A 34 2.10 3.19 -6.97
N ILE A 35 2.91 2.73 -7.91
CA ILE A 35 4.13 3.43 -8.36
C ILE A 35 3.76 4.79 -8.95
N ARG A 36 2.81 4.85 -9.89
CA ARG A 36 2.34 6.11 -10.50
C ARG A 36 1.69 7.04 -9.49
N ASN A 37 0.92 6.50 -8.54
CA ASN A 37 0.28 7.32 -7.50
C ASN A 37 1.33 7.93 -6.57
N LEU A 38 2.27 7.13 -6.06
CA LEU A 38 3.36 7.62 -5.24
C LEU A 38 4.20 8.66 -6.00
N GLN A 39 4.53 8.43 -7.27
CA GLN A 39 5.27 9.39 -8.09
C GLN A 39 4.54 10.74 -8.20
N THR A 40 3.21 10.70 -8.39
CA THR A 40 2.37 11.91 -8.49
C THR A 40 2.32 12.67 -7.15
N GLN A 41 2.26 11.95 -6.03
CA GLN A 41 2.10 12.53 -4.70
C GLN A 41 3.42 12.87 -4.00
N CYS A 42 4.54 12.30 -4.44
CA CYS A 42 5.83 12.43 -3.77
C CYS A 42 6.36 13.86 -3.88
N GLN A 43 6.31 14.58 -2.76
CA GLN A 43 6.78 15.97 -2.72
C GLN A 43 8.29 16.06 -2.93
N ILE A 44 9.04 15.11 -2.37
CA ILE A 44 10.50 15.04 -2.51
C ILE A 44 10.89 14.94 -3.99
N LEU A 45 10.25 14.05 -4.74
CA LEU A 45 10.54 13.90 -6.16
C LEU A 45 10.21 15.17 -6.94
N ASN A 46 8.97 15.64 -6.82
CA ASN A 46 8.43 16.68 -7.69
C ASN A 46 8.95 18.08 -7.37
N HIS A 47 9.21 18.40 -6.10
CA HIS A 47 9.60 19.74 -5.65
C HIS A 47 11.08 19.87 -5.27
N SER A 48 11.80 18.75 -5.11
CA SER A 48 13.24 18.78 -4.79
C SER A 48 14.08 18.09 -5.87
N LEU A 49 13.87 16.79 -6.10
CA LEU A 49 14.77 16.01 -6.96
C LEU A 49 14.71 16.41 -8.43
N LEU A 50 13.50 16.53 -9.01
CA LEU A 50 13.34 16.91 -10.42
C LEU A 50 13.87 18.32 -10.72
N PRO A 51 13.56 19.36 -9.92
CA PRO A 51 14.16 20.69 -10.11
C PRO A 51 15.69 20.65 -10.05
N LEU A 52 16.27 19.93 -9.09
CA LEU A 52 17.72 19.81 -8.97
C LEU A 52 18.34 19.05 -10.15
N TYR A 53 17.72 17.94 -10.56
CA TYR A 53 18.13 17.13 -11.71
C TYR A 53 18.20 17.93 -13.00
N ASN A 54 17.25 18.84 -13.22
CA ASN A 54 17.20 19.69 -14.42
C ASN A 54 18.28 20.78 -14.47
N THR A 55 19.07 20.95 -13.40
CA THR A 55 20.25 21.83 -13.43
C THR A 55 21.46 21.10 -14.00
N PRO A 56 22.41 21.80 -14.68
CA PRO A 56 23.63 21.17 -15.18
C PRO A 56 24.44 20.42 -14.10
N LYS A 57 24.53 20.98 -12.89
CA LYS A 57 25.24 20.37 -11.76
C LYS A 57 24.50 19.13 -11.24
N GLY A 58 23.18 19.20 -11.08
CA GLY A 58 22.39 18.06 -10.63
C GLY A 58 22.36 16.92 -11.64
N LYS A 59 22.26 17.24 -12.94
CA LYS A 59 22.37 16.26 -14.02
C LYS A 59 23.72 15.54 -14.00
N LYS A 60 24.82 16.27 -13.77
CA LYS A 60 26.16 15.68 -13.62
C LYS A 60 26.22 14.70 -12.44
N ILE A 61 25.69 15.07 -11.27
CA ILE A 61 25.64 14.21 -10.07
C ILE A 61 24.83 12.93 -10.34
N TYR A 62 23.69 13.07 -11.03
CA TYR A 62 22.89 11.94 -11.48
C TYR A 62 23.69 11.02 -12.41
N ASP A 63 24.31 11.58 -13.45
CA ASP A 63 24.99 10.81 -14.49
C ASP A 63 26.22 10.07 -13.96
N GLU A 64 27.04 10.70 -13.12
CA GLU A 64 28.21 10.03 -12.53
C GLU A 64 27.80 8.93 -11.55
N THR A 65 26.69 9.13 -10.81
CA THR A 65 26.15 8.09 -9.91
C THR A 65 25.59 6.94 -10.72
N LEU A 66 24.79 7.20 -11.75
CA LEU A 66 24.25 6.20 -12.67
C LEU A 66 25.36 5.41 -13.38
N ALA A 67 26.42 6.07 -13.83
CA ALA A 67 27.57 5.41 -14.45
C ALA A 67 28.27 4.45 -13.48
N SER A 68 28.46 4.88 -12.23
CA SER A 68 29.09 4.07 -11.17
C SER A 68 28.30 2.78 -10.87
N VAL A 69 26.98 2.90 -10.71
CA VAL A 69 26.13 1.73 -10.48
C VAL A 69 25.92 0.88 -11.72
N LYS A 70 25.90 1.43 -12.94
CA LYS A 70 25.89 0.64 -14.18
C LYS A 70 27.16 -0.21 -14.33
N ALA A 71 28.31 0.30 -13.89
CA ALA A 71 29.56 -0.44 -13.91
C ALA A 71 29.59 -1.58 -12.87
N SER A 72 29.03 -1.35 -11.68
CA SER A 72 29.08 -2.34 -10.59
C SER A 72 27.89 -3.30 -10.56
N PHE A 73 26.71 -2.82 -10.91
CA PHE A 73 25.42 -3.51 -10.76
C PHE A 73 24.50 -3.30 -11.98
N PRO A 74 24.96 -3.61 -13.21
CA PRO A 74 24.14 -3.43 -14.42
C PRO A 74 22.80 -4.17 -14.34
N GLN A 75 22.77 -5.32 -13.67
CA GLN A 75 21.56 -6.13 -13.49
C GLN A 75 20.49 -5.43 -12.66
N TYR A 76 20.86 -4.64 -11.65
CA TYR A 76 19.87 -3.88 -10.85
C TYR A 76 19.36 -2.64 -11.59
N ILE A 77 20.11 -2.15 -12.57
CA ILE A 77 19.62 -1.13 -13.51
C ILE A 77 18.58 -1.74 -14.46
N LEU A 78 18.80 -2.96 -14.94
CA LEU A 78 17.80 -3.69 -15.72
C LEU A 78 16.54 -4.00 -14.90
N GLU A 79 16.69 -4.36 -13.62
CA GLU A 79 15.56 -4.54 -12.69
C GLU A 79 14.74 -3.25 -12.57
N LEU A 80 15.41 -2.13 -12.30
CA LEU A 80 14.74 -0.83 -12.18
C LEU A 80 14.11 -0.37 -13.51
N GLN A 81 14.76 -0.66 -14.64
CA GLN A 81 14.18 -0.41 -15.97
C GLN A 81 12.93 -1.25 -16.20
N GLY A 82 12.93 -2.52 -15.83
CA GLY A 82 11.74 -3.36 -15.87
C GLY A 82 10.62 -2.77 -15.04
N VAL A 83 10.90 -2.30 -13.81
CA VAL A 83 9.90 -1.63 -12.97
C VAL A 83 9.33 -0.40 -13.67
N ALA A 84 10.18 0.43 -14.27
CA ALA A 84 9.77 1.63 -15.01
C ALA A 84 8.85 1.27 -16.19
N ASP A 85 9.28 0.33 -17.04
CA ASP A 85 8.55 -0.11 -18.23
C ASP A 85 7.20 -0.72 -17.86
N GLY A 86 7.16 -1.63 -16.87
CA GLY A 86 5.94 -2.27 -16.42
C GLY A 86 4.97 -1.30 -15.74
N ALA A 87 5.48 -0.30 -15.02
CA ALA A 87 4.66 0.73 -14.39
C ALA A 87 4.31 1.89 -15.32
N GLU A 88 4.82 1.91 -16.55
CA GLU A 88 4.65 3.00 -17.52
C GLU A 88 5.07 4.36 -16.93
N VAL A 89 6.28 4.42 -16.37
CA VAL A 89 6.88 5.65 -15.81
C VAL A 89 8.30 5.85 -16.32
N GLU A 90 8.78 7.09 -16.27
CA GLU A 90 10.15 7.43 -16.65
C GLU A 90 11.18 6.77 -15.71
N PHE A 91 12.20 6.13 -16.28
CA PHE A 91 13.29 5.49 -15.54
C PHE A 91 14.00 6.48 -14.61
N GLU A 92 14.24 7.71 -15.11
CA GLU A 92 14.94 8.77 -14.39
C GLU A 92 14.25 9.10 -13.07
N HIS A 93 12.92 9.06 -13.04
CA HIS A 93 12.15 9.36 -11.84
C HIS A 93 12.37 8.29 -10.77
N LEU A 94 12.39 7.01 -11.16
CA LEU A 94 12.68 5.91 -10.24
C LEU A 94 14.13 5.92 -9.79
N PHE A 95 15.08 6.23 -10.68
CA PHE A 95 16.50 6.31 -10.33
C PHE A 95 16.78 7.47 -9.37
N LEU A 96 16.16 8.64 -9.57
CA LEU A 96 16.27 9.77 -8.66
C LEU A 96 15.86 9.40 -7.23
N ARG A 97 14.83 8.55 -7.07
CA ARG A 97 14.40 8.06 -5.74
C ARG A 97 15.43 7.16 -5.06
N GLN A 98 16.32 6.49 -5.80
CA GLN A 98 17.43 5.70 -5.24
C GLN A 98 18.54 6.58 -4.65
N MET A 99 18.54 7.88 -4.97
CA MET A 99 19.58 8.84 -4.59
C MET A 99 18.99 10.08 -3.90
N ASP A 100 17.86 9.90 -3.22
CA ASP A 100 17.02 10.98 -2.68
C ASP A 100 17.72 11.91 -1.68
N ALA A 101 18.65 11.41 -0.88
CA ALA A 101 19.48 12.22 -0.01
C ALA A 101 20.78 12.72 -0.70
N ILE A 102 21.31 11.93 -1.64
CA ILE A 102 22.61 12.18 -2.27
C ILE A 102 22.55 13.44 -3.13
N LEU A 103 21.52 13.58 -3.97
CA LEU A 103 21.41 14.72 -4.90
C LEU A 103 21.25 16.06 -4.17
N PRO A 104 20.29 16.26 -3.24
CA PRO A 104 20.12 17.54 -2.55
C PRO A 104 21.35 17.96 -1.74
N GLN A 105 21.97 17.03 -1.00
CA GLN A 105 23.09 17.37 -0.14
C GLN A 105 24.34 17.77 -0.95
N ASN A 106 24.63 17.09 -2.07
CA ASN A 106 25.75 17.47 -2.96
C ASN A 106 25.47 18.77 -3.75
N MET A 107 24.19 19.17 -3.83
CA MET A 107 23.78 20.47 -4.35
C MET A 107 23.84 21.60 -3.31
N LEU A 108 24.14 21.28 -2.03
CA LEU A 108 24.06 22.21 -0.88
C LEU A 108 22.66 22.80 -0.69
N CYS A 109 21.63 22.10 -1.16
CA CYS A 109 20.24 22.42 -0.89
C CYS A 109 19.80 21.63 0.35
N PRO A 110 19.02 22.23 1.27
CA PRO A 110 18.41 21.46 2.34
C PRO A 110 17.59 20.32 1.71
N ALA A 111 17.93 19.08 2.04
CA ALA A 111 17.02 17.97 1.74
C ALA A 111 15.69 18.26 2.44
N ALA A 112 14.57 17.86 1.84
CA ALA A 112 13.30 17.86 2.55
C ALA A 112 13.50 17.09 3.86
N LYS A 113 13.21 17.72 5.00
CA LYS A 113 13.44 17.14 6.33
C LYS A 113 12.66 15.82 6.40
N ALA A 114 13.36 14.70 6.57
CA ALA A 114 12.71 13.42 6.77
C ALA A 114 12.20 13.40 8.21
N SER A 115 10.91 13.64 8.40
CA SER A 115 10.29 13.66 9.72
C SER A 115 10.09 12.26 10.32
N CYS A 116 10.65 11.22 9.71
CA CYS A 116 10.38 9.82 10.04
C CYS A 116 11.66 9.00 9.99
N GLY A 117 11.83 8.10 10.95
CA GLY A 117 12.95 7.16 10.94
C GLY A 117 12.63 5.90 11.71
N CYS A 118 13.22 4.78 11.33
CA CYS A 118 12.84 3.45 11.82
C CYS A 118 13.42 3.12 13.22
N SER A 119 12.80 2.15 13.91
CA SER A 119 13.30 1.61 15.20
C SER A 119 13.48 0.10 15.11
N SER A 120 14.58 -0.43 15.66
CA SER A 120 14.90 -1.85 15.61
C SER A 120 15.28 -2.38 16.98
N ILE A 121 14.78 -3.58 17.30
CA ILE A 121 15.15 -4.33 18.51
C ILE A 121 15.56 -5.74 18.10
N ILE A 122 16.80 -6.12 18.42
CA ILE A 122 17.26 -7.51 18.35
C ILE A 122 17.23 -8.08 19.76
N LEU A 123 16.51 -9.18 19.94
CA LEU A 123 16.55 -10.02 21.13
C LEU A 123 17.19 -11.36 20.74
N ASN A 124 18.39 -11.65 21.26
CA ASN A 124 19.09 -12.90 20.98
C ASN A 124 19.29 -13.71 22.26
N GLN A 125 18.23 -14.37 22.72
CA GLN A 125 18.26 -15.24 23.90
C GLN A 125 18.26 -16.72 23.50
N LYS A 126 18.75 -17.58 24.40
CA LYS A 126 18.84 -19.04 24.18
C LYS A 126 17.51 -19.67 23.72
N HIS A 127 16.40 -19.16 24.26
CA HIS A 127 15.04 -19.65 24.03
C HIS A 127 14.15 -18.65 23.27
N CYS A 128 14.67 -17.49 22.88
CA CYS A 128 13.89 -16.45 22.18
C CYS A 128 14.81 -15.63 21.28
N ARG A 129 14.69 -15.81 19.95
CA ARG A 129 15.43 -15.05 18.94
C ARG A 129 14.43 -14.26 18.10
N VAL A 130 14.39 -12.95 18.29
CA VAL A 130 13.42 -12.07 17.64
C VAL A 130 14.15 -10.82 17.14
N MET A 131 13.83 -10.41 15.91
CA MET A 131 14.19 -9.12 15.36
C MET A 131 12.88 -8.37 15.10
N GLY A 132 12.62 -7.33 15.87
CA GLY A 132 11.48 -6.44 15.68
C GLY A 132 11.90 -5.15 15.00
N HIS A 133 11.02 -4.58 14.20
CA HIS A 133 11.27 -3.34 13.47
C HIS A 133 9.98 -2.54 13.29
N THR A 134 10.05 -1.22 13.50
CA THR A 134 9.03 -0.27 13.03
C THR A 134 9.55 0.46 11.81
N GLU A 135 8.71 0.54 10.78
CA GLU A 135 9.02 1.24 9.54
C GLU A 135 8.24 2.56 9.55
N ASP A 136 8.95 3.66 9.79
CA ASP A 136 8.38 5.01 9.82
C ASP A 136 8.65 5.71 8.49
N ALA A 137 7.58 6.15 7.83
CA ALA A 137 7.66 6.72 6.50
C ALA A 137 6.75 7.95 6.34
N LEU A 138 6.97 8.72 5.28
CA LEU A 138 6.14 9.88 4.94
C LEU A 138 4.70 9.44 4.61
N ILE A 139 3.71 10.30 4.92
CA ILE A 139 2.29 10.00 4.70
C ILE A 139 1.97 9.61 3.25
N GLU A 140 2.71 10.15 2.28
CA GLU A 140 2.59 9.87 0.85
C GLU A 140 2.92 8.40 0.51
N THR A 141 3.76 7.75 1.32
CA THR A 141 4.09 6.32 1.18
C THR A 141 3.03 5.41 1.78
N MET A 142 2.06 5.95 2.51
CA MET A 142 0.98 5.17 3.10
C MET A 142 0.23 4.42 1.99
N ASN A 143 0.13 3.09 2.14
CA ASN A 143 -0.45 2.16 1.17
C ASN A 143 0.31 1.98 -0.15
N GLN A 144 1.46 2.64 -0.31
CA GLN A 144 2.32 2.54 -1.49
C GLN A 144 3.52 1.63 -1.21
N TYR A 145 3.25 0.46 -0.64
CA TYR A 145 4.25 -0.56 -0.34
C TYR A 145 3.67 -1.96 -0.54
N TYR A 146 4.53 -2.91 -0.88
CA TYR A 146 4.18 -4.29 -1.21
C TYR A 146 5.33 -5.23 -0.90
N PHE A 147 5.03 -6.52 -0.74
CA PHE A 147 6.06 -7.56 -0.74
C PHE A 147 6.32 -8.06 -2.15
N VAL A 148 7.58 -8.36 -2.45
CA VAL A 148 7.97 -9.18 -3.58
C VAL A 148 8.68 -10.42 -3.08
N VAL A 149 8.25 -11.58 -3.55
CA VAL A 149 8.91 -12.88 -3.40
C VAL A 149 9.45 -13.24 -4.78
N ALA A 150 10.75 -13.00 -4.97
CA ALA A 150 11.39 -13.12 -6.27
C ALA A 150 12.32 -14.33 -6.33
N HIS A 151 12.32 -15.00 -7.48
CA HIS A 151 13.34 -15.98 -7.85
C HIS A 151 14.00 -15.52 -9.16
N ILE A 152 15.18 -14.92 -9.05
CA ILE A 152 15.94 -14.43 -10.20
C ILE A 152 16.97 -15.48 -10.60
N ILE A 153 16.98 -15.86 -11.87
CA ILE A 153 17.94 -16.81 -12.43
C ILE A 153 18.49 -16.23 -13.73
N ASN A 154 19.82 -16.19 -13.85
CA ASN A 154 20.48 -15.79 -15.09
C ASN A 154 21.41 -16.92 -15.57
N ASP A 155 21.55 -17.01 -16.89
CA ASP A 155 22.45 -17.99 -17.51
C ASP A 155 23.92 -17.73 -17.13
N GLN A 156 24.29 -16.45 -17.01
CA GLN A 156 25.63 -15.99 -16.68
C GLN A 156 25.66 -15.23 -15.34
N PRO A 157 26.75 -15.34 -14.56
CA PRO A 157 26.95 -14.55 -13.36
C PRO A 157 26.87 -13.03 -13.65
N GLN A 158 26.09 -12.31 -12.84
CA GLN A 158 25.80 -10.89 -13.02
C GLN A 158 26.56 -10.00 -12.04
N GLY A 159 26.90 -8.79 -12.52
CA GLY A 159 27.46 -7.70 -11.72
C GLY A 159 28.81 -7.98 -11.06
N LYS A 160 29.23 -7.03 -10.22
CA LYS A 160 30.51 -7.02 -9.50
C LYS A 160 30.77 -8.29 -8.68
N TYR A 161 29.71 -8.85 -8.08
CA TYR A 161 29.83 -10.02 -7.21
C TYR A 161 29.55 -11.36 -7.90
N LYS A 162 29.35 -11.35 -9.23
CA LYS A 162 29.17 -12.56 -10.05
C LYS A 162 28.05 -13.47 -9.52
N VAL A 163 26.88 -12.88 -9.26
CA VAL A 163 25.72 -13.59 -8.72
C VAL A 163 24.96 -14.27 -9.85
N LYS A 164 24.71 -15.58 -9.73
CA LYS A 164 24.00 -16.36 -10.75
C LYS A 164 22.50 -16.51 -10.47
N GLU A 165 22.14 -16.64 -9.19
CA GLU A 165 20.79 -16.91 -8.74
C GLU A 165 20.52 -16.13 -7.46
N GLU A 166 19.34 -15.51 -7.39
CA GLU A 166 18.87 -14.80 -6.21
C GLU A 166 17.46 -15.30 -5.90
N ARG A 167 17.20 -15.64 -4.64
CA ARG A 167 15.85 -15.95 -4.17
C ARG A 167 15.62 -15.29 -2.83
N PHE A 168 14.62 -14.42 -2.78
CA PHE A 168 14.38 -13.55 -1.64
C PHE A 168 12.91 -13.14 -1.50
N MET A 169 12.58 -12.67 -0.30
CA MET A 169 11.40 -11.88 -0.02
C MET A 169 11.84 -10.50 0.50
N SER A 170 11.22 -9.44 0.00
CA SER A 170 11.49 -8.07 0.46
C SER A 170 10.18 -7.31 0.56
N LEU A 171 10.02 -6.56 1.64
CA LEU A 171 9.09 -5.43 1.65
C LEU A 171 9.69 -4.31 0.78
N CYS A 172 8.88 -3.65 -0.02
CA CYS A 172 9.31 -2.63 -0.96
C CYS A 172 8.38 -1.43 -0.88
N TYR A 173 8.96 -0.24 -0.76
CA TYR A 173 8.26 0.98 -1.17
C TYR A 173 8.09 0.99 -2.68
N ALA A 174 6.94 1.46 -3.15
CA ALA A 174 6.63 1.44 -4.57
C ALA A 174 7.69 2.21 -5.38
N GLY A 175 8.28 1.53 -6.37
CA GLY A 175 9.31 2.09 -7.24
C GLY A 175 10.73 2.10 -6.67
N LEU A 176 10.94 1.64 -5.42
CA LEU A 176 12.28 1.37 -4.90
C LEU A 176 12.74 -0.07 -5.21
N LEU A 177 14.06 -0.26 -5.27
CA LEU A 177 14.63 -1.60 -5.39
C LEU A 177 14.35 -2.41 -4.11
N PRO A 178 14.14 -3.73 -4.23
CA PRO A 178 14.11 -4.64 -3.08
C PRO A 178 15.35 -4.52 -2.19
N GLY A 179 15.23 -4.87 -0.92
CA GLY A 179 16.34 -4.87 0.03
C GLY A 179 16.44 -3.62 0.89
N TYR A 180 15.69 -2.54 0.62
CA TYR A 180 15.80 -1.29 1.42
C TYR A 180 15.00 -1.30 2.74
N THR A 181 14.13 -2.29 2.94
CA THR A 181 13.34 -2.44 4.17
C THR A 181 13.52 -3.87 4.71
N PHE A 182 12.59 -4.38 5.53
CA PHE A 182 12.62 -5.79 5.96
C PHE A 182 12.75 -6.75 4.76
N SER A 183 13.76 -7.61 4.84
CA SER A 183 14.12 -8.52 3.75
C SER A 183 14.71 -9.83 4.27
N GLU A 184 14.49 -10.90 3.51
CA GLU A 184 15.10 -12.21 3.75
C GLU A 184 15.48 -12.93 2.46
N ASN A 185 16.41 -13.88 2.53
CA ASN A 185 16.80 -14.70 1.39
C ASN A 185 16.81 -16.20 1.69
N HIS A 186 16.91 -17.00 0.62
CA HIS A 186 16.91 -18.46 0.69
C HIS A 186 18.13 -19.08 1.37
N HIS A 187 19.22 -18.32 1.58
CA HIS A 187 20.36 -18.75 2.39
C HIS A 187 20.11 -18.58 3.90
N GLY A 188 18.97 -18.02 4.28
CA GLY A 188 18.58 -17.77 5.65
C GLY A 188 19.08 -16.43 6.19
N LEU A 189 19.56 -15.51 5.35
CA LEU A 189 19.79 -14.13 5.76
C LEU A 189 18.44 -13.46 6.01
N VAL A 190 18.28 -12.80 7.15
CA VAL A 190 17.16 -11.92 7.48
C VAL A 190 17.73 -10.59 7.94
N PHE A 191 17.21 -9.47 7.45
CA PHE A 191 17.68 -8.16 7.87
C PHE A 191 16.62 -7.05 7.81
N THR A 192 16.85 -5.99 8.59
CA THR A 192 16.12 -4.72 8.56
C THR A 192 17.10 -3.56 8.51
N ILE A 193 16.62 -2.39 8.09
CA ILE A 193 17.47 -1.22 7.87
C ILE A 193 16.96 -0.05 8.68
N ASN A 194 17.88 0.71 9.26
CA ASN A 194 17.59 2.04 9.77
C ASN A 194 18.41 3.06 8.96
N THR A 195 17.71 4.00 8.33
CA THR A 195 18.32 5.11 7.59
C THR A 195 19.11 6.02 8.53
N ILE A 196 20.33 6.41 8.14
CA ILE A 196 21.14 7.40 8.86
C ILE A 196 21.42 8.58 7.92
N CYS A 197 21.24 9.81 8.42
CA CYS A 197 21.47 11.05 7.67
C CYS A 197 22.90 11.57 7.89
N ALA A 198 23.89 10.86 7.33
CA ALA A 198 25.29 11.27 7.41
C ALA A 198 25.53 12.64 6.74
N LYS A 199 26.38 13.46 7.35
CA LYS A 199 26.70 14.83 6.90
C LYS A 199 27.40 14.91 5.56
N ASN A 200 28.17 13.87 5.23
CA ASN A 200 29.04 13.84 4.06
C ASN A 200 28.64 12.69 3.14
N LEU A 201 27.65 12.93 2.28
CA LEU A 201 27.26 12.05 1.19
C LEU A 201 28.15 12.29 -0.05
N ARG A 202 28.26 11.28 -0.92
CA ARG A 202 29.17 11.32 -2.07
C ARG A 202 28.44 10.89 -3.35
N SER A 203 28.40 11.76 -4.34
CA SER A 203 27.97 11.38 -5.70
C SER A 203 29.00 10.47 -6.39
N GLY A 204 28.59 9.73 -7.41
CA GLY A 204 29.48 8.81 -8.14
C GLY A 204 29.89 7.55 -7.36
N ARG A 205 29.30 7.35 -6.18
CA ARG A 205 29.48 6.20 -5.30
C ARG A 205 28.21 5.34 -5.30
N THR A 206 28.23 4.18 -4.65
CA THR A 206 27.08 3.25 -4.65
C THR A 206 26.01 3.69 -3.64
N PRO A 207 24.77 4.01 -4.06
CA PRO A 207 23.68 4.32 -3.12
C PRO A 207 23.33 3.13 -2.20
N ARG A 208 22.87 3.42 -0.99
CA ARG A 208 22.50 2.38 0.00
C ARG A 208 21.46 1.41 -0.52
N THR A 209 20.54 1.85 -1.36
CA THR A 209 19.50 0.98 -1.94
C THR A 209 20.13 -0.09 -2.84
N PHE A 210 21.20 0.21 -3.56
CA PHE A 210 21.94 -0.77 -4.37
C PHE A 210 22.79 -1.71 -3.50
N ILE A 211 23.45 -1.19 -2.47
CA ILE A 211 24.22 -2.02 -1.51
C ILE A 211 23.28 -3.01 -0.81
N THR A 212 22.13 -2.53 -0.33
CA THR A 212 21.17 -3.35 0.40
C THR A 212 20.40 -4.32 -0.52
N ARG A 213 20.11 -3.94 -1.78
CA ARG A 213 19.64 -4.87 -2.81
C ARG A 213 20.63 -6.01 -3.05
N ALA A 214 21.93 -5.71 -3.07
CA ALA A 214 22.98 -6.72 -3.26
C ALA A 214 23.10 -7.70 -2.08
N LEU A 215 22.69 -7.32 -0.86
CA LEU A 215 22.69 -8.21 0.30
C LEU A 215 21.75 -9.39 0.14
N LEU A 216 20.67 -9.25 -0.65
CA LEU A 216 19.73 -10.34 -0.88
C LEU A 216 20.36 -11.56 -1.58
N ALA A 217 21.55 -11.39 -2.18
CA ALA A 217 22.34 -12.47 -2.76
C ALA A 217 23.38 -13.09 -1.80
N SER A 218 23.61 -12.50 -0.62
CA SER A 218 24.67 -12.94 0.29
C SER A 218 24.33 -14.28 0.97
N CYS A 219 25.28 -15.22 0.96
CA CYS A 219 25.06 -16.54 1.57
C CYS A 219 25.70 -16.70 2.95
N ASN A 220 26.58 -15.78 3.36
CA ASN A 220 27.26 -15.79 4.64
C ASN A 220 27.72 -14.36 5.04
N MET A 221 28.35 -14.23 6.21
CA MET A 221 28.83 -12.94 6.71
C MET A 221 30.00 -12.34 5.91
N ASP A 222 30.84 -13.15 5.28
CA ASP A 222 31.94 -12.64 4.44
C ASP A 222 31.40 -11.97 3.18
N ASP A 223 30.34 -12.55 2.60
CA ASP A 223 29.61 -11.92 1.50
C ASP A 223 28.97 -10.60 1.92
N VAL A 224 28.32 -10.57 3.08
CA VAL A 224 27.71 -9.34 3.64
C VAL A 224 28.78 -8.26 3.80
N LEU A 225 29.91 -8.58 4.42
CA LEU A 225 31.02 -7.63 4.61
C LEU A 225 31.56 -7.14 3.26
N ARG A 226 31.77 -8.04 2.30
CA ARG A 226 32.23 -7.70 0.95
C ARG A 226 31.27 -6.74 0.24
N VAL A 227 29.97 -6.99 0.33
CA VAL A 227 28.93 -6.14 -0.25
C VAL A 227 28.91 -4.76 0.39
N VAL A 228 28.93 -4.69 1.73
CA VAL A 228 28.81 -3.43 2.48
C VAL A 228 30.08 -2.57 2.39
N ILE A 229 31.26 -3.20 2.42
CA ILE A 229 32.55 -2.51 2.21
C ILE A 229 32.62 -1.94 0.79
N ASP A 230 32.04 -2.64 -0.19
CA ASP A 230 31.95 -2.21 -1.58
C ASP A 230 33.31 -1.75 -2.17
N GLU A 231 34.36 -2.53 -1.93
CA GLU A 231 35.73 -2.16 -2.29
C GLU A 231 35.87 -1.86 -3.80
N GLY A 232 36.57 -0.78 -4.13
CA GLY A 232 36.67 -0.21 -5.47
C GLY A 232 35.71 0.98 -5.73
N VAL A 233 34.59 1.07 -5.02
CA VAL A 233 33.62 2.17 -5.19
C VAL A 233 33.28 2.78 -3.83
N GLY A 234 32.61 2.04 -2.95
CA GLY A 234 32.20 2.49 -1.63
C GLY A 234 30.82 3.17 -1.64
N ALA A 235 30.23 3.28 -0.46
CA ALA A 235 28.90 3.85 -0.28
C ALA A 235 28.83 5.36 -0.57
N ALA A 236 27.73 5.77 -1.19
CA ALA A 236 27.35 7.18 -1.41
C ALA A 236 26.67 7.80 -0.21
N ASP A 237 26.01 6.97 0.60
CA ASP A 237 25.27 7.34 1.79
C ASP A 237 25.36 6.25 2.87
N ALA A 238 24.58 6.40 3.94
CA ALA A 238 24.79 5.65 5.18
C ALA A 238 23.53 4.95 5.66
N CYS A 239 23.66 3.76 6.23
CA CYS A 239 22.60 3.17 7.03
C CYS A 239 23.15 2.19 8.05
N SER A 240 22.25 1.75 8.92
CA SER A 240 22.47 0.62 9.82
C SER A 240 21.65 -0.57 9.36
N ILE A 241 22.24 -1.75 9.39
CA ILE A 241 21.65 -3.02 9.00
C ILE A 241 21.63 -3.92 10.24
N ASN A 242 20.44 -4.31 10.67
CA ASN A 242 20.24 -5.34 11.69
C ASN A 242 20.05 -6.66 10.97
N LEU A 243 20.90 -7.67 11.22
CA LEU A 243 20.88 -8.90 10.43
C LEU A 243 21.21 -10.15 11.24
N ALA A 244 20.77 -11.30 10.73
CA ALA A 244 21.17 -12.61 11.21
C ALA A 244 21.09 -13.64 10.09
N PHE A 245 21.88 -14.70 10.20
CA PHE A 245 21.66 -15.93 9.42
C PHE A 245 20.92 -16.94 10.31
N LEU A 246 19.73 -17.37 9.87
CA LEU A 246 18.91 -18.34 10.59
C LEU A 246 19.62 -19.68 10.76
N ASN A 247 20.44 -20.04 9.77
CA ASN A 247 21.23 -21.27 9.74
C ASN A 247 22.60 -21.15 10.43
N ASP A 248 22.96 -19.99 10.99
CA ASP A 248 24.24 -19.86 11.71
C ASP A 248 24.23 -20.74 12.97
N PRO A 249 25.12 -21.75 13.08
CA PRO A 249 25.18 -22.64 14.24
C PRO A 249 25.52 -21.89 15.54
N ARG A 250 26.21 -20.75 15.44
CA ARG A 250 26.53 -19.87 16.58
C ARG A 250 25.32 -19.05 17.03
N LYS A 251 24.25 -19.02 16.21
CA LYS A 251 23.03 -18.22 16.43
C LYS A 251 23.34 -16.73 16.64
N MET A 252 24.38 -16.23 15.98
CA MET A 252 24.80 -14.84 16.10
C MET A 252 23.81 -13.90 15.42
N CYS A 253 23.59 -12.74 16.03
CA CYS A 253 22.93 -11.60 15.39
C CYS A 253 23.95 -10.47 15.28
N TYR A 254 23.72 -9.54 14.35
CA TYR A 254 24.64 -8.46 14.06
C TYR A 254 23.89 -7.15 13.86
N ASN A 255 24.51 -6.06 14.27
CA ASN A 255 24.19 -4.73 13.79
C ASN A 255 25.41 -4.20 13.03
N MET A 256 25.23 -3.70 11.82
CA MET A 256 26.30 -3.23 10.96
C MET A 256 25.97 -1.83 10.43
N GLU A 257 26.84 -0.87 10.70
CA GLU A 257 26.73 0.49 10.16
C GLU A 257 27.71 0.67 9.02
N PHE A 258 27.27 1.33 7.96
CA PHE A 258 28.18 1.79 6.91
C PHE A 258 27.90 3.23 6.51
N ALA A 259 28.94 3.87 5.97
CA ALA A 259 28.89 5.24 5.49
C ALA A 259 29.98 5.49 4.43
N PRO A 260 29.90 6.61 3.71
CA PRO A 260 30.98 7.04 2.83
C PRO A 260 32.29 7.22 3.61
N CYS A 261 33.42 6.81 3.04
CA CYS A 261 34.71 7.02 3.70
C CYS A 261 35.08 8.52 3.69
N PRO A 262 35.31 9.16 4.87
CA PRO A 262 35.66 10.59 4.92
C PRO A 262 36.97 10.91 4.18
N GLN A 263 37.89 9.95 4.18
CA GLN A 263 39.21 10.04 3.53
C GLN A 263 39.13 9.91 2.00
N GLY A 264 37.93 9.78 1.43
CA GLY A 264 37.73 9.66 -0.02
C GLY A 264 38.23 8.33 -0.60
N LYS A 265 38.49 7.31 0.24
CA LYS A 265 38.89 5.99 -0.22
C LYS A 265 37.77 5.35 -1.03
N ASN A 266 38.14 4.54 -2.01
CA ASN A 266 37.24 3.74 -2.84
C ASN A 266 36.69 2.52 -2.09
N LYS A 267 36.11 2.74 -0.91
CA LYS A 267 35.43 1.73 -0.08
C LYS A 267 34.59 2.42 0.99
N SER A 268 33.56 1.75 1.49
CA SER A 268 32.75 2.21 2.61
C SER A 268 33.55 2.17 3.92
N LYS A 269 33.22 3.07 4.85
CA LYS A 269 33.59 2.92 6.25
C LYS A 269 32.52 2.04 6.90
N VAL A 270 32.93 1.00 7.63
CA VAL A 270 32.01 0.00 8.19
C VAL A 270 32.32 -0.21 9.68
N CYS A 271 31.29 -0.38 10.50
CA CYS A 271 31.36 -0.85 11.87
C CYS A 271 30.47 -2.08 12.02
N LEU A 272 31.00 -3.14 12.63
CA LEU A 272 30.26 -4.37 12.92
C LEU A 272 30.16 -4.54 14.43
N LYS A 273 28.93 -4.71 14.93
CA LYS A 273 28.61 -5.06 16.31
C LYS A 273 28.02 -6.46 16.34
N GLU A 274 28.68 -7.35 17.07
CA GLU A 274 28.19 -8.70 17.31
C GLU A 274 27.21 -8.72 18.50
N ILE A 275 26.14 -9.50 18.37
CA ILE A 275 25.06 -9.61 19.36
C ILE A 275 24.92 -11.11 19.67
N PRO A 276 25.76 -11.65 20.59
CA PRO A 276 25.78 -13.08 20.91
C PRO A 276 24.53 -13.53 21.66
N VAL A 277 24.35 -14.85 21.73
CA VAL A 277 23.28 -15.43 22.54
C VAL A 277 23.41 -15.00 24.00
N GLY A 278 22.30 -14.57 24.60
CA GLY A 278 22.23 -13.98 25.94
C GLY A 278 22.10 -12.46 25.95
N THR A 279 22.10 -11.81 24.77
CA THR A 279 22.13 -10.34 24.66
C THR A 279 20.97 -9.79 23.83
N TYR A 280 20.90 -8.47 23.75
CA TYR A 280 19.94 -7.72 22.97
C TYR A 280 20.60 -6.44 22.42
N ASN A 281 19.97 -5.82 21.42
CA ASN A 281 20.42 -4.55 20.85
C ASN A 281 19.23 -3.68 20.45
N TYR A 282 19.39 -2.36 20.60
CA TYR A 282 18.49 -1.37 20.04
C TYR A 282 19.24 -0.61 18.96
N HIS A 283 18.55 -0.23 17.88
CA HIS A 283 19.10 0.68 16.88
C HIS A 283 18.00 1.59 16.33
N PHE A 284 18.35 2.84 16.07
CA PHE A 284 17.45 3.90 15.61
C PHE A 284 18.09 4.60 14.40
N ASN A 285 18.07 5.93 14.29
CA ASN A 285 18.52 6.64 13.08
C ASN A 285 19.81 7.44 13.24
N LYS A 286 20.61 7.07 14.24
CA LYS A 286 21.89 7.70 14.59
C LYS A 286 23.02 6.69 14.54
N PHE A 287 24.24 7.12 14.20
CA PHE A 287 25.40 6.27 14.33
C PHE A 287 25.67 5.93 15.81
N GLU A 288 25.89 4.66 16.10
CA GLU A 288 26.33 4.18 17.41
C GLU A 288 27.78 3.66 17.39
N GLY A 289 28.20 3.06 16.27
CA GLY A 289 29.52 2.46 16.10
C GLY A 289 30.49 3.33 15.30
N LEU A 290 29.98 4.09 14.34
CA LEU A 290 30.78 5.00 13.52
C LEU A 290 30.82 6.42 14.11
N SER A 291 32.00 6.90 14.49
CA SER A 291 32.20 8.32 14.82
C SER A 291 32.27 9.16 13.54
N LEU A 292 31.10 9.59 13.04
CA LEU A 292 30.91 10.47 11.88
C LEU A 292 29.80 11.48 12.18
N ASP A 293 29.87 12.66 11.58
CA ASP A 293 28.84 13.69 11.72
C ASP A 293 27.55 13.36 10.93
N GLU A 294 26.41 13.85 11.43
CA GLU A 294 25.08 13.81 10.80
C GLU A 294 24.50 15.22 10.53
N THR A 295 23.46 15.34 9.70
CA THR A 295 22.89 16.64 9.24
C THR A 295 21.38 16.85 9.40
N ASP A 296 20.65 15.90 9.98
CA ASP A 296 19.19 16.02 10.19
C ASP A 296 18.88 16.15 11.68
N ASP A 297 18.78 17.38 12.16
CA ASP A 297 18.56 17.69 13.58
C ASP A 297 17.26 17.07 14.12
N ILE A 298 16.20 16.97 13.30
CA ILE A 298 14.92 16.40 13.72
C ILE A 298 15.04 14.88 13.85
N LEU A 299 15.65 14.22 12.86
CA LEU A 299 15.88 12.78 12.90
C LEU A 299 16.82 12.38 14.05
N LEU A 300 17.84 13.20 14.33
CA LEU A 300 18.73 13.03 15.47
C LEU A 300 17.99 13.16 16.80
N GLN A 301 17.21 14.22 16.98
CA GLN A 301 16.38 14.41 18.18
C GLN A 301 15.39 13.27 18.36
N SER A 302 14.74 12.83 17.28
CA SER A 302 13.83 11.66 17.28
C SER A 302 14.55 10.39 17.69
N SER A 303 15.74 10.14 17.14
CA SER A 303 16.55 8.97 17.46
C SER A 303 17.00 8.97 18.93
N GLU A 304 17.39 10.12 19.46
CA GLU A 304 17.79 10.28 20.86
C GLU A 304 16.60 10.10 21.81
N ALA A 305 15.45 10.70 21.48
CA ALA A 305 14.22 10.56 22.27
C ALA A 305 13.74 9.10 22.33
N ARG A 306 13.74 8.39 21.19
CA ARG A 306 13.37 6.96 21.14
C ARG A 306 14.34 6.07 21.92
N LYS A 307 15.65 6.39 21.86
CA LYS A 307 16.66 5.72 22.68
C LYS A 307 16.46 5.98 24.18
N GLU A 308 16.10 7.20 24.55
CA GLU A 308 15.82 7.57 25.94
C GLU A 308 14.57 6.84 26.46
N ALA A 309 13.51 6.76 25.64
CA ALA A 309 12.28 6.03 25.99
C ALA A 309 12.57 4.56 26.36
N MET A 310 13.51 3.90 25.67
CA MET A 310 13.91 2.52 25.98
C MET A 310 14.53 2.35 27.37
N LYS A 311 15.04 3.41 28.01
CA LYS A 311 15.56 3.33 29.38
C LYS A 311 14.45 3.17 30.42
N SER A 312 13.21 3.52 30.09
CA SER A 312 12.06 3.30 30.97
C SER A 312 11.64 1.82 31.04
N TYR A 313 12.07 1.01 30.08
CA TYR A 313 11.80 -0.42 30.01
C TYR A 313 12.91 -1.22 30.68
N LYS A 314 12.52 -2.37 31.27
CA LYS A 314 13.49 -3.42 31.58
C LYS A 314 14.03 -4.01 30.27
N PRO A 315 15.28 -4.54 30.27
CA PRO A 315 15.81 -5.29 29.13
C PRO A 315 14.82 -6.36 28.62
N PRO A 316 14.58 -6.46 27.30
CA PRO A 316 13.65 -7.42 26.75
C PRO A 316 14.17 -8.84 26.97
N VAL A 317 13.27 -9.75 27.32
CA VAL A 317 13.57 -11.18 27.50
C VAL A 317 12.64 -12.08 26.68
N SER A 318 11.57 -11.51 26.12
CA SER A 318 10.58 -12.21 25.31
C SER A 318 10.19 -11.42 24.06
N GLY A 319 9.61 -12.13 23.07
CA GLY A 319 9.03 -11.48 21.89
C GLY A 319 7.84 -10.56 22.22
N SER A 320 7.17 -10.77 23.37
CA SER A 320 6.12 -9.85 23.83
C SER A 320 6.71 -8.53 24.29
N ASP A 321 7.86 -8.55 24.96
CA ASP A 321 8.55 -7.31 25.36
C ASP A 321 8.95 -6.51 24.13
N VAL A 322 9.51 -7.17 23.11
CA VAL A 322 9.89 -6.52 21.85
C VAL A 322 8.68 -5.84 21.19
N ARG A 323 7.53 -6.52 21.10
CA ARG A 323 6.30 -5.93 20.55
C ARG A 323 5.80 -4.75 21.38
N ASN A 324 5.78 -4.89 22.70
CA ASN A 324 5.32 -3.82 23.60
C ASN A 324 6.22 -2.59 23.53
N MET A 325 7.53 -2.78 23.47
CA MET A 325 8.52 -1.70 23.37
C MET A 325 8.43 -0.98 22.02
N LEU A 326 8.31 -1.74 20.92
CA LEU A 326 8.13 -1.15 19.59
C LEU A 326 6.77 -0.49 19.41
N GLY A 327 5.76 -0.91 20.18
CA GLY A 327 4.43 -0.30 20.22
C GLY A 327 4.31 0.89 21.19
N ASP A 328 5.41 1.39 21.76
CA ASP A 328 5.38 2.51 22.70
C ASP A 328 4.90 3.82 22.02
N VAL A 329 3.91 4.46 22.64
CA VAL A 329 3.30 5.71 22.15
C VAL A 329 3.33 6.84 23.19
N SER A 330 4.26 6.73 24.14
CA SER A 330 4.44 7.65 25.25
C SER A 330 5.33 8.85 24.91
N GLY A 331 6.08 8.79 23.80
CA GLY A 331 7.01 9.84 23.39
C GLY A 331 6.35 11.01 22.66
N ASP A 332 6.20 12.16 23.33
CA ASP A 332 5.79 13.42 22.70
C ASP A 332 7.01 14.32 22.47
N PRO A 333 7.32 14.80 21.24
CA PRO A 333 6.63 14.56 19.96
C PRO A 333 7.09 13.30 19.21
N PHE A 334 8.08 12.57 19.73
CA PHE A 334 8.74 11.45 19.04
C PHE A 334 8.34 10.10 19.62
N ASN A 335 7.22 9.56 19.16
CA ASN A 335 6.73 8.24 19.57
C ASN A 335 7.56 7.11 18.96
N MET A 336 7.64 5.95 19.63
CA MET A 336 8.19 4.72 19.03
C MET A 336 7.25 4.17 17.96
N TYR A 337 5.95 4.32 18.20
CA TYR A 337 4.85 4.01 17.29
C TYR A 337 3.86 5.17 17.26
N THR A 338 3.51 5.68 16.07
CA THR A 338 2.65 6.86 15.93
C THR A 338 1.15 6.51 15.99
N LEU A 339 0.56 6.41 17.20
CA LEU A 339 -0.88 6.08 17.40
C LEU A 339 -1.88 7.23 17.33
N LEU A 340 -1.45 8.49 17.37
CA LEU A 340 -2.39 9.63 17.49
C LEU A 340 -3.40 9.71 16.32
N HIS A 341 -3.04 9.21 15.13
CA HIS A 341 -3.98 9.06 14.02
C HIS A 341 -4.90 7.84 14.18
N GLY A 342 -4.40 6.72 14.70
CA GLY A 342 -5.15 5.47 14.84
C GLY A 342 -6.29 5.55 15.86
N PHE A 343 -6.08 6.24 16.98
CA PHE A 343 -7.09 6.40 18.02
C PHE A 343 -8.17 7.44 17.65
N TYR A 344 -7.77 8.58 17.05
CA TYR A 344 -8.72 9.52 16.46
C TYR A 344 -9.53 8.85 15.34
N LYS A 345 -8.89 8.02 14.51
CA LYS A 345 -9.56 7.24 13.46
C LYS A 345 -10.54 6.23 14.05
N TYR A 346 -10.19 5.45 15.08
CA TYR A 346 -11.12 4.54 15.76
C TYR A 346 -12.35 5.27 16.32
N LEU A 347 -12.14 6.44 16.94
CA LEU A 347 -13.23 7.27 17.49
C LEU A 347 -14.05 8.03 16.43
N THR A 348 -13.56 8.16 15.19
CA THR A 348 -14.24 8.88 14.09
C THR A 348 -14.60 8.00 12.90
N GLN A 349 -14.36 6.69 13.00
CA GLN A 349 -14.61 5.71 11.95
C GLN A 349 -16.11 5.57 11.74
N LYS A 350 -16.53 5.74 10.49
CA LYS A 350 -17.90 5.42 10.07
C LYS A 350 -17.94 3.94 9.73
N ASP A 351 -18.98 3.26 10.18
CA ASP A 351 -19.27 1.90 9.75
C ASP A 351 -19.36 1.85 8.22
N GLU A 352 -18.64 0.92 7.59
CA GLU A 352 -18.67 0.74 6.14
C GLU A 352 -19.52 -0.46 5.76
N TYR A 353 -20.45 -0.25 4.82
CA TYR A 353 -21.35 -1.28 4.31
C TYR A 353 -21.29 -1.32 2.79
N CYS A 354 -21.23 -2.53 2.22
CA CYS A 354 -21.24 -2.73 0.78
C CYS A 354 -22.66 -2.98 0.25
N VAL A 355 -23.03 -2.29 -0.81
CA VAL A 355 -24.35 -2.38 -1.43
C VAL A 355 -24.20 -2.76 -2.89
N VAL A 356 -24.91 -3.77 -3.37
CA VAL A 356 -24.87 -4.16 -4.79
C VAL A 356 -26.09 -3.57 -5.53
N ILE A 357 -25.87 -2.97 -6.69
CA ILE A 357 -26.93 -2.43 -7.55
C ILE A 357 -27.08 -3.35 -8.76
N LEU A 358 -28.27 -3.94 -8.90
CA LEU A 358 -28.61 -4.99 -9.85
C LEU A 358 -29.87 -4.62 -10.65
N GLY A 359 -30.10 -5.32 -11.75
CA GLY A 359 -31.20 -5.08 -12.68
C GLY A 359 -30.74 -5.15 -14.13
N LEU A 360 -31.69 -5.20 -15.07
CA LEU A 360 -31.40 -5.26 -16.50
C LEU A 360 -30.57 -4.07 -16.99
N ASP A 361 -29.94 -4.23 -18.15
CA ASP A 361 -29.33 -3.10 -18.86
C ASP A 361 -30.38 -2.02 -19.16
N ASN A 362 -29.93 -0.78 -19.25
CA ASN A 362 -30.77 0.41 -19.44
C ASN A 362 -31.82 0.72 -18.34
N ALA A 363 -31.89 -0.06 -17.25
CA ALA A 363 -32.80 0.20 -16.13
C ALA A 363 -32.49 1.49 -15.33
N GLY A 364 -31.32 2.09 -15.52
CA GLY A 364 -30.90 3.34 -14.86
C GLY A 364 -30.10 3.16 -13.56
N LYS A 365 -29.41 2.03 -13.39
CA LYS A 365 -28.58 1.70 -12.22
C LYS A 365 -27.46 2.73 -11.96
N THR A 366 -26.65 3.00 -12.97
CA THR A 366 -25.56 3.98 -12.91
C THR A 366 -26.09 5.39 -12.69
N THR A 367 -27.19 5.74 -13.35
CA THR A 367 -27.86 7.03 -13.16
C THR A 367 -28.32 7.21 -11.70
N TYR A 368 -28.87 6.16 -11.09
CA TYR A 368 -29.27 6.19 -9.68
C TYR A 368 -28.06 6.37 -8.75
N LEU A 369 -26.97 5.65 -8.99
CA LEU A 369 -25.72 5.81 -8.23
C LEU A 369 -25.16 7.24 -8.34
N GLU A 370 -25.14 7.82 -9.54
CA GLU A 370 -24.69 9.19 -9.78
C GLU A 370 -25.59 10.23 -9.12
N ALA A 371 -26.91 10.01 -9.13
CA ALA A 371 -27.87 10.85 -8.40
C ALA A 371 -27.64 10.77 -6.89
N ALA A 372 -27.37 9.57 -6.34
CA ALA A 372 -27.04 9.40 -4.93
C ALA A 372 -25.74 10.12 -4.56
N LYS A 373 -24.67 9.98 -5.35
CA LYS A 373 -23.41 10.72 -5.14
C LYS A 373 -23.64 12.23 -5.16
N THR A 374 -24.41 12.74 -6.11
CA THR A 374 -24.73 14.17 -6.21
C THR A 374 -25.48 14.69 -4.98
N LYS A 375 -26.37 13.88 -4.41
CA LYS A 375 -27.18 14.26 -3.24
C LYS A 375 -26.41 14.18 -1.92
N PHE A 376 -25.59 13.15 -1.75
CA PHE A 376 -24.99 12.79 -0.45
C PHE A 376 -23.49 13.13 -0.34
N THR A 377 -22.80 13.42 -1.45
CA THR A 377 -21.39 13.80 -1.43
C THR A 377 -21.24 15.31 -1.62
N LYS A 378 -20.71 15.99 -0.59
CA LYS A 378 -20.48 17.45 -0.63
C LYS A 378 -19.55 17.82 -1.79
N ASN A 379 -19.93 18.85 -2.56
CA ASN A 379 -19.18 19.38 -3.71
C ASN A 379 -19.01 18.40 -4.89
N TYR A 380 -19.76 17.30 -4.93
CA TYR A 380 -19.77 16.42 -6.09
C TYR A 380 -20.56 17.05 -7.24
N LYS A 381 -19.90 17.27 -8.38
CA LYS A 381 -20.58 17.64 -9.62
C LYS A 381 -20.95 16.35 -10.34
N GLY A 382 -22.25 16.02 -10.33
CA GLY A 382 -22.78 14.85 -11.02
C GLY A 382 -22.39 14.82 -12.49
N LEU A 383 -22.18 13.61 -13.02
CA LEU A 383 -21.98 13.42 -14.45
C LEU A 383 -23.21 13.90 -15.22
N ASN A 384 -22.99 14.50 -16.40
CA ASN A 384 -24.10 14.81 -17.30
C ASN A 384 -24.80 13.49 -17.68
N PRO A 385 -26.12 13.34 -17.43
CA PRO A 385 -26.86 12.11 -17.74
C PRO A 385 -26.70 11.64 -19.20
N ALA A 386 -26.54 12.57 -20.15
CA ALA A 386 -26.32 12.26 -21.56
C ALA A 386 -24.95 11.59 -21.86
N LYS A 387 -24.02 11.58 -20.90
CA LYS A 387 -22.71 10.92 -20.99
C LYS A 387 -22.67 9.58 -20.26
N ILE A 388 -23.75 9.19 -19.57
CA ILE A 388 -23.82 7.91 -18.88
C ILE A 388 -24.15 6.83 -19.92
N THR A 389 -23.19 5.92 -20.15
CA THR A 389 -23.34 4.76 -21.02
C THR A 389 -23.61 3.50 -20.17
N THR A 390 -23.99 2.39 -20.82
CA THR A 390 -24.20 1.11 -20.12
C THR A 390 -22.93 0.61 -19.46
N THR A 391 -22.99 0.26 -18.17
CA THR A 391 -21.85 -0.29 -17.44
C THR A 391 -21.37 -1.62 -18.02
N VAL A 392 -20.08 -1.68 -18.34
CA VAL A 392 -19.37 -2.92 -18.69
C VAL A 392 -18.60 -3.38 -17.45
N GLY A 393 -18.89 -4.58 -16.96
CA GLY A 393 -18.26 -5.12 -15.75
C GLY A 393 -18.82 -4.52 -14.45
N LEU A 394 -18.02 -3.69 -13.78
CA LEU A 394 -18.28 -3.12 -12.45
C LEU A 394 -17.94 -1.63 -12.42
N ASN A 395 -18.84 -0.83 -11.85
CA ASN A 395 -18.59 0.54 -11.45
C ASN A 395 -18.68 0.64 -9.91
N ILE A 396 -17.75 1.36 -9.29
CA ILE A 396 -17.68 1.53 -7.84
C ILE A 396 -18.04 2.98 -7.49
N GLY A 397 -18.93 3.15 -6.52
CA GLY A 397 -19.26 4.47 -5.98
C GLY A 397 -19.35 4.47 -4.47
N THR A 398 -19.09 5.61 -3.85
CA THR A 398 -19.15 5.73 -2.39
C THR A 398 -19.93 6.98 -2.01
N ILE A 399 -20.78 6.85 -0.98
CA ILE A 399 -21.42 8.00 -0.32
C ILE A 399 -21.30 7.88 1.20
N ASP A 400 -21.20 9.01 1.88
CA ASP A 400 -21.25 9.10 3.34
C ASP A 400 -22.63 9.63 3.76
N VAL A 401 -23.41 8.84 4.50
CA VAL A 401 -24.80 9.15 4.84
C VAL A 401 -25.15 8.63 6.24
N HIS A 402 -25.87 9.44 7.05
CA HIS A 402 -26.34 9.04 8.40
C HIS A 402 -25.31 8.35 9.30
N GLY A 403 -24.07 8.85 9.28
CA GLY A 403 -22.97 8.36 10.13
C GLY A 403 -22.29 7.08 9.62
N VAL A 404 -22.70 6.55 8.46
CA VAL A 404 -22.11 5.36 7.84
C VAL A 404 -21.56 5.70 6.45
N ARG A 405 -20.75 4.80 5.90
CA ARG A 405 -20.30 4.85 4.51
C ARG A 405 -20.91 3.68 3.74
N LEU A 406 -21.52 3.99 2.60
CA LEU A 406 -22.00 2.97 1.67
C LEU A 406 -21.07 2.88 0.46
N ASN A 407 -20.56 1.69 0.20
CA ASN A 407 -19.76 1.34 -0.97
C ASN A 407 -20.64 0.57 -1.95
N PHE A 408 -20.96 1.18 -3.09
CA PHE A 408 -21.81 0.61 -4.11
C PHE A 408 -21.02 -0.15 -5.17
N TRP A 409 -21.51 -1.33 -5.52
CA TRP A 409 -21.09 -2.12 -6.68
C TRP A 409 -22.21 -2.09 -7.72
N ASP A 410 -22.09 -1.17 -8.68
CA ASP A 410 -22.99 -1.06 -9.83
C ASP A 410 -22.52 -2.03 -10.92
N LEU A 411 -23.27 -3.12 -11.10
CA LEU A 411 -22.88 -4.20 -12.01
C LEU A 411 -23.56 -4.07 -13.37
N GLY A 412 -22.85 -4.48 -14.42
CA GLY A 412 -23.41 -4.56 -15.77
C GLY A 412 -24.68 -5.42 -15.81
N GLY A 413 -25.71 -4.90 -16.50
CA GLY A 413 -27.02 -5.57 -16.62
C GLY A 413 -27.17 -6.48 -17.84
N GLN A 414 -26.21 -6.41 -18.78
CA GLN A 414 -26.20 -7.21 -20.00
C GLN A 414 -26.12 -8.70 -19.66
N GLN A 415 -26.78 -9.55 -20.45
CA GLN A 415 -26.94 -10.98 -20.18
C GLN A 415 -25.60 -11.68 -19.95
N GLU A 416 -24.55 -11.31 -20.69
CA GLU A 416 -23.19 -11.87 -20.57
C GLU A 416 -22.54 -11.52 -19.22
N LEU A 417 -22.84 -10.34 -18.69
CA LEU A 417 -22.24 -9.79 -17.46
C LEU A 417 -22.98 -10.22 -16.19
N GLN A 418 -24.23 -10.67 -16.29
CA GLN A 418 -25.01 -11.16 -15.15
C GLN A 418 -24.37 -12.37 -14.46
N SER A 419 -23.49 -13.10 -15.16
CA SER A 419 -22.66 -14.19 -14.60
C SER A 419 -21.67 -13.73 -13.52
N LEU A 420 -21.42 -12.42 -13.40
CA LEU A 420 -20.49 -11.86 -12.41
C LEU A 420 -21.17 -11.43 -11.11
N TRP A 421 -22.50 -11.44 -11.04
CA TRP A 421 -23.23 -10.88 -9.91
C TRP A 421 -23.02 -11.64 -8.60
N ASP A 422 -22.96 -12.98 -8.68
CA ASP A 422 -22.81 -13.87 -7.53
C ASP A 422 -21.51 -13.65 -6.75
N LYS A 423 -20.45 -13.20 -7.43
CA LYS A 423 -19.15 -12.84 -6.83
C LYS A 423 -19.25 -11.73 -5.79
N TYR A 424 -20.31 -10.92 -5.79
CA TYR A 424 -20.50 -9.78 -4.89
C TYR A 424 -21.55 -10.02 -3.80
N TYR A 425 -22.27 -11.15 -3.84
CA TYR A 425 -23.38 -11.41 -2.90
C TYR A 425 -22.90 -11.68 -1.48
N GLN A 426 -21.81 -12.42 -1.33
CA GLN A 426 -21.26 -12.78 -0.02
C GLN A 426 -20.89 -11.56 0.80
N GLU A 427 -20.29 -10.54 0.16
CA GLU A 427 -19.85 -9.32 0.82
C GLU A 427 -20.92 -8.21 0.85
N SER A 428 -22.11 -8.46 0.28
CA SER A 428 -23.18 -7.48 0.22
C SER A 428 -23.93 -7.38 1.55
N HIS A 429 -24.11 -6.15 2.02
CA HIS A 429 -24.90 -5.80 3.20
C HIS A 429 -26.30 -5.31 2.81
N GLY A 430 -26.50 -4.90 1.55
CA GLY A 430 -27.79 -4.50 0.99
C GLY A 430 -27.83 -4.65 -0.52
N VAL A 431 -29.01 -4.94 -1.07
CA VAL A 431 -29.25 -5.05 -2.51
C VAL A 431 -30.19 -3.94 -2.95
N ILE A 432 -29.83 -3.25 -4.03
CA ILE A 432 -30.73 -2.37 -4.78
C ILE A 432 -31.04 -3.06 -6.11
N TYR A 433 -32.31 -3.34 -6.36
CA TYR A 433 -32.78 -3.88 -7.64
C TYR A 433 -33.55 -2.81 -8.41
N VAL A 434 -33.03 -2.40 -9.57
CA VAL A 434 -33.59 -1.30 -10.36
C VAL A 434 -34.42 -1.85 -11.51
N ILE A 435 -35.67 -1.40 -11.59
CA ILE A 435 -36.64 -1.78 -12.62
C ILE A 435 -36.91 -0.55 -13.49
N ASP A 436 -36.83 -0.73 -14.80
CA ASP A 436 -37.33 0.25 -15.75
C ASP A 436 -38.87 0.21 -15.75
N SER A 437 -39.51 1.26 -15.25
CA SER A 437 -40.98 1.29 -15.16
C SER A 437 -41.66 1.64 -16.48
N ASN A 438 -40.93 2.16 -17.46
CA ASN A 438 -41.48 2.47 -18.79
C ASN A 438 -41.37 1.26 -19.74
N ASP A 439 -40.51 0.29 -19.42
CA ASP A 439 -40.27 -0.89 -20.22
C ASP A 439 -41.21 -2.05 -19.82
N ARG A 440 -42.46 -1.99 -20.31
CA ARG A 440 -43.48 -3.02 -20.06
C ARG A 440 -43.11 -4.35 -20.71
N GLU A 441 -42.40 -4.33 -21.84
CA GLU A 441 -42.08 -5.52 -22.64
C GLU A 441 -41.06 -6.42 -21.96
N ARG A 442 -40.06 -5.84 -21.27
CA ARG A 442 -39.01 -6.60 -20.56
C ARG A 442 -39.32 -6.86 -19.08
N MET A 443 -40.56 -6.65 -18.64
CA MET A 443 -40.95 -6.87 -17.24
C MET A 443 -40.79 -8.35 -16.83
N ASP A 444 -41.21 -9.28 -17.69
CA ASP A 444 -41.06 -10.72 -17.44
C ASP A 444 -39.59 -11.16 -17.40
N GLU A 445 -38.75 -10.59 -18.28
CA GLU A 445 -37.31 -10.82 -18.28
C GLU A 445 -36.68 -10.34 -16.96
N SER A 446 -37.02 -9.13 -16.53
CA SER A 446 -36.58 -8.55 -15.27
C SER A 446 -36.98 -9.45 -14.09
N LYS A 447 -38.21 -9.97 -14.11
CA LYS A 447 -38.68 -10.92 -13.09
C LYS A 447 -37.85 -12.20 -13.06
N VAL A 448 -37.54 -12.81 -14.22
CA VAL A 448 -36.73 -14.04 -14.28
C VAL A 448 -35.34 -13.80 -13.66
N ILE A 449 -34.72 -12.66 -13.96
CA ILE A 449 -33.41 -12.31 -13.41
C ILE A 449 -33.48 -12.03 -11.91
N PHE A 450 -34.52 -11.33 -11.46
CA PHE A 450 -34.78 -11.12 -10.04
C PHE A 450 -34.94 -12.44 -9.29
N ASP A 451 -35.76 -13.36 -9.81
CA ASP A 451 -36.00 -14.69 -9.23
C ASP A 451 -34.70 -15.50 -9.12
N LYS A 452 -33.81 -15.41 -10.12
CA LYS A 452 -32.50 -16.07 -10.10
C LYS A 452 -31.60 -15.49 -9.01
N MET A 453 -31.56 -14.16 -8.88
CA MET A 453 -30.76 -13.45 -7.88
C MET A 453 -31.23 -13.76 -6.46
N ILE A 454 -32.54 -13.63 -6.20
CA ILE A 454 -33.08 -13.72 -4.85
C ILE A 454 -33.05 -15.14 -4.26
N LYS A 455 -32.95 -16.17 -5.12
CA LYS A 455 -32.75 -17.58 -4.75
C LYS A 455 -31.36 -17.88 -4.21
N ASN A 456 -30.38 -17.01 -4.44
CA ASN A 456 -29.02 -17.28 -4.00
C ASN A 456 -28.90 -17.17 -2.47
N GLU A 457 -28.43 -18.23 -1.83
CA GLU A 457 -28.29 -18.33 -0.37
C GLU A 457 -27.34 -17.27 0.21
N LEU A 458 -26.37 -16.80 -0.57
CA LEU A 458 -25.47 -15.71 -0.20
C LEU A 458 -26.18 -14.37 0.02
N LEU A 459 -27.43 -14.22 -0.44
CA LEU A 459 -28.26 -13.04 -0.18
C LEU A 459 -29.31 -13.29 0.91
N SER A 460 -29.25 -14.43 1.62
CA SER A 460 -30.18 -14.71 2.71
C SER A 460 -30.06 -13.64 3.80
N GLY A 461 -31.21 -13.08 4.20
CA GLY A 461 -31.30 -12.02 5.22
C GLY A 461 -30.85 -10.62 4.76
N VAL A 462 -30.26 -10.47 3.57
CA VAL A 462 -29.79 -9.17 3.07
C VAL A 462 -30.99 -8.26 2.72
N PRO A 463 -31.07 -7.03 3.27
CA PRO A 463 -32.07 -6.04 2.89
C PRO A 463 -32.16 -5.79 1.39
N LEU A 464 -33.38 -5.68 0.89
CA LEU A 464 -33.68 -5.52 -0.53
C LEU A 464 -34.48 -4.24 -0.78
N LEU A 465 -33.90 -3.30 -1.51
CA LEU A 465 -34.56 -2.11 -2.02
C LEU A 465 -34.89 -2.29 -3.51
N ILE A 466 -36.17 -2.31 -3.85
CA ILE A 466 -36.65 -2.40 -5.22
C ILE A 466 -37.04 -0.99 -5.68
N LEU A 467 -36.46 -0.54 -6.79
CA LEU A 467 -36.71 0.78 -7.36
C LEU A 467 -37.55 0.66 -8.63
N ALA A 468 -38.77 1.18 -8.59
CA ALA A 468 -39.55 1.45 -9.79
C ALA A 468 -39.02 2.75 -10.42
N ASN A 469 -38.00 2.65 -11.27
CA ASN A 469 -37.27 3.79 -11.82
C ASN A 469 -37.90 4.34 -13.11
N LYS A 470 -37.51 5.57 -13.50
CA LYS A 470 -38.00 6.33 -14.67
C LYS A 470 -39.44 6.83 -14.55
N GLN A 471 -39.90 7.11 -13.32
CA GLN A 471 -41.25 7.64 -13.07
C GLN A 471 -41.48 9.05 -13.63
N ASP A 472 -40.44 9.69 -14.17
CA ASP A 472 -40.51 10.95 -14.91
C ASP A 472 -41.03 10.82 -16.35
N LEU A 473 -41.13 9.60 -16.89
CA LEU A 473 -41.62 9.34 -18.25
C LEU A 473 -43.16 9.18 -18.30
N PRO A 474 -43.80 9.44 -19.46
CA PRO A 474 -45.21 9.11 -19.66
C PRO A 474 -45.41 7.58 -19.76
N ASP A 475 -46.62 7.10 -19.43
CA ASP A 475 -47.00 5.68 -19.48
C ASP A 475 -46.03 4.75 -18.72
N VAL A 476 -45.79 5.09 -17.45
CA VAL A 476 -44.96 4.30 -16.54
C VAL A 476 -45.80 3.39 -15.66
N MET A 477 -45.28 2.20 -15.37
CA MET A 477 -45.82 1.31 -14.37
C MET A 477 -45.57 1.90 -12.98
N GLY A 478 -46.64 2.21 -12.25
CA GLY A 478 -46.52 2.62 -10.85
C GLY A 478 -46.11 1.46 -9.94
N VAL A 479 -45.73 1.77 -8.70
CA VAL A 479 -45.42 0.74 -7.69
C VAL A 479 -46.57 -0.25 -7.49
N ARG A 480 -47.83 0.18 -7.66
CA ARG A 480 -49.01 -0.71 -7.56
C ARG A 480 -49.06 -1.79 -8.63
N GLU A 481 -48.50 -1.52 -9.82
CA GLU A 481 -48.41 -2.48 -10.93
C GLU A 481 -47.17 -3.36 -10.80
N ILE A 482 -46.03 -2.78 -10.42
CA ILE A 482 -44.76 -3.51 -10.29
C ILE A 482 -44.78 -4.47 -9.10
N LYS A 483 -45.28 -4.02 -7.94
CA LYS A 483 -45.17 -4.78 -6.68
C LYS A 483 -45.78 -6.20 -6.79
N PRO A 484 -46.98 -6.42 -7.38
CA PRO A 484 -47.52 -7.77 -7.58
C PRO A 484 -46.62 -8.71 -8.40
N VAL A 485 -45.92 -8.21 -9.42
CA VAL A 485 -45.04 -9.02 -10.30
C VAL A 485 -43.91 -9.65 -9.48
N PHE A 486 -43.25 -8.85 -8.64
CA PHE A 486 -42.12 -9.29 -7.82
C PHE A 486 -42.57 -9.92 -6.49
N GLN A 487 -43.81 -9.70 -6.05
CA GLN A 487 -44.41 -10.39 -4.91
C GLN A 487 -44.70 -11.87 -5.15
N GLN A 488 -44.79 -12.33 -6.41
CA GLN A 488 -44.85 -13.76 -6.72
C GLN A 488 -43.60 -14.51 -6.24
N ALA A 489 -42.48 -13.80 -6.11
CA ALA A 489 -41.26 -14.28 -5.46
C ALA A 489 -41.31 -14.16 -3.93
N GLY A 490 -42.47 -13.89 -3.32
CA GLY A 490 -42.61 -13.62 -1.88
C GLY A 490 -42.05 -14.74 -0.99
N ALA A 491 -42.18 -16.00 -1.43
CA ALA A 491 -41.55 -17.14 -0.75
C ALA A 491 -40.00 -17.07 -0.76
N LEU A 492 -39.41 -16.49 -1.82
CA LEU A 492 -37.96 -16.33 -2.00
C LEU A 492 -37.42 -15.07 -1.30
N ILE A 493 -38.23 -14.01 -1.23
CA ILE A 493 -37.96 -12.82 -0.43
C ILE A 493 -37.93 -13.22 1.06
N GLY A 494 -38.85 -14.08 1.51
CA GLY A 494 -38.83 -14.61 2.87
C GLY A 494 -39.05 -13.52 3.93
N ARG A 495 -38.28 -13.57 5.03
CA ARG A 495 -38.38 -12.61 6.15
C ARG A 495 -37.45 -11.40 6.05
N ARG A 496 -36.82 -11.15 4.90
CA ARG A 496 -35.87 -10.03 4.72
C ARG A 496 -36.61 -8.69 4.72
N ASP A 497 -35.93 -7.64 5.17
CA ASP A 497 -36.41 -6.27 4.99
C ASP A 497 -36.49 -5.96 3.50
N CYS A 498 -37.68 -5.60 3.02
CA CYS A 498 -37.92 -5.32 1.62
C CYS A 498 -38.79 -4.07 1.45
N LEU A 499 -38.36 -3.13 0.60
CA LEU A 499 -39.12 -1.93 0.26
C LEU A 499 -39.16 -1.76 -1.26
N THR A 500 -40.32 -1.32 -1.78
CA THR A 500 -40.48 -0.92 -3.17
C THR A 500 -40.94 0.53 -3.22
N ILE A 501 -40.19 1.40 -3.90
CA ILE A 501 -40.50 2.83 -4.02
C ILE A 501 -40.46 3.33 -5.47
N PRO A 502 -41.26 4.35 -5.83
CA PRO A 502 -41.12 5.05 -7.10
C PRO A 502 -39.89 5.95 -7.07
N VAL A 503 -39.12 5.97 -8.16
CA VAL A 503 -37.91 6.78 -8.29
C VAL A 503 -37.80 7.37 -9.69
N SER A 504 -37.28 8.59 -9.78
CA SER A 504 -36.64 9.08 -10.99
C SER A 504 -35.16 9.32 -10.71
N ALA A 505 -34.31 8.43 -11.21
CA ALA A 505 -32.86 8.59 -11.11
C ALA A 505 -32.36 9.83 -11.86
N LEU A 506 -33.09 10.28 -12.89
CA LEU A 506 -32.73 11.45 -13.68
C LEU A 506 -32.96 12.76 -12.90
N THR A 507 -34.11 12.90 -12.23
CA THR A 507 -34.44 14.10 -11.44
C THR A 507 -33.92 14.03 -10.01
N GLY A 508 -33.61 12.83 -9.52
CA GLY A 508 -33.21 12.57 -8.13
C GLY A 508 -34.38 12.40 -7.15
N GLU A 509 -35.62 12.37 -7.64
CA GLU A 509 -36.81 12.10 -6.83
C GLU A 509 -36.81 10.64 -6.31
N GLY A 510 -37.17 10.46 -5.04
CA GLY A 510 -37.16 9.15 -4.35
C GLY A 510 -35.77 8.60 -3.98
N VAL A 511 -34.67 9.15 -4.51
CA VAL A 511 -33.29 8.70 -4.20
C VAL A 511 -32.96 8.82 -2.71
N ASP A 512 -33.34 9.94 -2.09
CA ASP A 512 -33.03 10.20 -0.68
C ASP A 512 -33.78 9.24 0.26
N GLU A 513 -35.07 9.05 0.00
CA GLU A 513 -35.92 8.09 0.74
C GLU A 513 -35.39 6.66 0.63
N GLY A 514 -35.03 6.23 -0.58
CA GLY A 514 -34.48 4.90 -0.82
C GLY A 514 -33.17 4.64 -0.07
N ILE A 515 -32.21 5.56 -0.17
CA ILE A 515 -30.92 5.44 0.53
C ILE A 515 -31.12 5.47 2.05
N LYS A 516 -31.96 6.36 2.57
CA LYS A 516 -32.27 6.44 4.01
C LYS A 516 -32.85 5.14 4.53
N TRP A 517 -33.86 4.60 3.85
CA TRP A 517 -34.45 3.33 4.25
C TRP A 517 -33.42 2.20 4.22
N LEU A 518 -32.58 2.16 3.18
CA LEU A 518 -31.57 1.11 3.04
C LEU A 518 -30.54 1.15 4.17
N VAL A 519 -30.07 2.35 4.57
CA VAL A 519 -29.17 2.51 5.73
C VAL A 519 -29.81 1.95 7.01
N GLU A 520 -31.06 2.32 7.27
CA GLU A 520 -31.77 1.84 8.47
C GLU A 520 -31.99 0.33 8.44
N ALA A 521 -32.28 -0.25 7.27
CA ALA A 521 -32.39 -1.69 7.11
C ALA A 521 -31.04 -2.37 7.36
N ILE A 522 -29.98 -1.91 6.72
CA ILE A 522 -28.62 -2.47 6.91
C ILE A 522 -28.21 -2.44 8.39
N LYS A 523 -28.43 -1.31 9.09
CA LYS A 523 -28.13 -1.19 10.52
C LYS A 523 -28.89 -2.20 11.38
N ARG A 524 -30.15 -2.51 11.08
CA ARG A 524 -30.91 -3.54 11.83
C ARG A 524 -30.32 -4.94 11.68
N HIS A 525 -29.69 -5.23 10.54
CA HIS A 525 -29.07 -6.53 10.26
C HIS A 525 -27.56 -6.56 10.55
N SER A 526 -27.00 -5.48 11.10
CA SER A 526 -25.56 -5.35 11.41
C SER A 526 -25.05 -6.40 12.39
N LEU A 527 -25.87 -7.00 13.25
CA LEU A 527 -25.43 -8.10 14.11
C LEU A 527 -25.19 -9.42 13.35
N VAL A 528 -25.90 -9.62 12.23
CA VAL A 528 -25.81 -10.84 11.41
C VAL A 528 -24.81 -10.65 10.27
N ARG A 529 -24.73 -9.43 9.73
CA ARG A 529 -23.71 -8.99 8.77
C ARG A 529 -23.07 -7.71 9.32
N PRO A 530 -22.03 -7.84 10.17
CA PRO A 530 -21.35 -6.68 10.72
C PRO A 530 -20.87 -5.75 9.61
N PRO A 531 -20.81 -4.42 9.86
CA PRO A 531 -20.07 -3.54 8.97
C PRO A 531 -18.70 -4.14 8.74
N ARG A 532 -18.12 -3.93 7.54
CA ARG A 532 -16.82 -4.51 7.20
C ARG A 532 -15.87 -4.26 8.37
N GLU A 533 -15.51 -5.34 9.06
CA GLU A 533 -14.50 -5.29 10.11
C GLU A 533 -13.24 -4.86 9.40
N ASN A 534 -12.84 -3.66 9.76
CA ASN A 534 -11.60 -3.14 9.31
C ASN A 534 -10.55 -3.85 10.19
N ASP A 535 -10.09 -5.05 9.80
CA ASP A 535 -8.97 -5.79 10.41
C ASP A 535 -7.63 -5.02 10.45
#